data_AF-A0A9D8JP97-F1
#
_entry.id   AF-A0A9D8JP97-F1
#
_cell.length_a   1.000
_cell.length_b   1.000
_cell.length_c   1.000
_cell.angle_alpha   90.00
_cell.angle_beta   90.00
_cell.angle_gamma   90.00
#
_symmetry.space_group_name_H-M   'P 1'
#
loop_
_entity.id
_entity.type
_entity.pdbx_description
1 polymer ?
#
loop_
_entity_poly.entity_id
_entity_poly.type
_entity_poly.pdbx_seq_one_letter_code
_entity_poly.pdbx_strand_id
1 'polypeptide(L)' 'MLSRLDPLLEEFIVAAMAMTVLGVLVALAFWGLTDISPWPMVILSEVAGFGFGTALLALGSPRRSR' A
#
# COMPACT_ATOMS: atom_id res chain seq x y z
N MET A 1 -6.35 -18.87 -19.74
CA MET A 1 -7.10 -17.60 -19.78
C MET A 1 -6.79 -16.82 -18.49
N LEU A 2 -5.57 -16.30 -18.34
CA LEU A 2 -5.29 -15.26 -17.35
C LEU A 2 -5.54 -13.95 -18.08
N SER A 3 -6.75 -13.42 -17.92
CA SER A 3 -7.14 -12.13 -18.49
C SER A 3 -6.14 -11.07 -18.05
N ARG A 4 -5.67 -10.27 -19.01
CA ARG A 4 -4.84 -9.07 -18.81
C ARG A 4 -5.35 -8.32 -17.57
N LEU A 5 -4.58 -8.33 -16.49
CA LEU A 5 -4.85 -7.44 -15.37
C LEU A 5 -4.92 -6.02 -15.94
N ASP A 6 -5.92 -5.26 -15.50
CA ASP A 6 -6.03 -3.84 -15.86
C ASP A 6 -4.67 -3.20 -15.51
N PRO A 7 -3.97 -2.50 -16.41
CA PRO A 7 -2.62 -2.00 -16.16
C PRO A 7 -2.56 -1.12 -14.90
N LEU A 8 -3.67 -0.48 -14.55
CA LEU A 8 -3.81 0.31 -13.32
C LEU A 8 -3.77 -0.55 -12.04
N LEU A 9 -4.28 -1.78 -12.11
CA LEU A 9 -4.23 -2.75 -11.03
C LEU A 9 -2.81 -3.34 -10.88
N GLU A 10 -2.11 -3.56 -11.99
CA GLU A 10 -0.71 -3.99 -11.98
C GLU A 10 0.20 -2.92 -11.34
N GLU A 11 0.07 -1.67 -11.75
CA GLU A 11 0.80 -0.54 -11.15
C GLU A 11 0.45 -0.37 -9.66
N PHE A 12 -0.81 -0.52 -9.28
CA PHE A 12 -1.22 -0.48 -7.87
C PHE A 12 -0.58 -1.59 -7.05
N ILE A 13 -0.57 -2.82 -7.56
CA ILE A 13 0.02 -3.97 -6.86
C ILE A 13 1.53 -3.75 -6.67
N VAL A 14 2.23 -3.25 -7.68
CA VAL A 14 3.67 -2.96 -7.59
C VAL A 14 3.93 -1.84 -6.58
N ALA A 15 3.16 -0.75 -6.62
CA ALA A 15 3.30 0.36 -5.67
C ALA A 15 2.97 -0.08 -4.23
N ALA A 16 1.94 -0.90 -4.04
CA ALA A 16 1.57 -1.48 -2.76
C ALA A 16 2.69 -2.36 -2.21
N MET A 17 3.23 -3.27 -3.02
CA MET A 17 4.35 -4.12 -2.59
C MET A 17 5.59 -3.29 -2.22
N ALA A 18 5.94 -2.28 -3.01
CA ALA A 18 7.07 -1.41 -2.70
C ALA A 18 6.89 -0.65 -1.37
N MET A 19 5.69 -0.12 -1.13
CA MET A 19 5.37 0.58 0.12
C MET A 19 5.31 -0.36 1.33
N THR A 20 4.77 -1.57 1.19
CA THR A 20 4.77 -2.57 2.26
C THR A 20 6.20 -2.97 2.63
N VAL A 21 7.08 -3.21 1.64
CA VAL A 21 8.50 -3.52 1.90
C VAL A 21 9.19 -2.38 2.62
N LEU A 22 8.99 -1.14 2.18
CA LEU A 22 9.56 0.03 2.84
C LEU A 22 9.05 0.19 4.28
N GLY A 23 7.74 0.03 4.49
CA GLY A 23 7.11 0.10 5.81
C GLY A 23 7.66 -0.95 6.78
N VAL A 24 7.83 -2.20 6.32
CA VAL A 24 8.43 -3.28 7.11
C VAL A 24 9.88 -2.97 7.46
N LEU A 25 10.68 -2.47 6.51
CA LEU A 25 12.08 -2.10 6.78
C LEU A 25 12.20 -1.00 7.83
N VAL A 26 11.38 0.06 7.72
CA VAL A 26 11.35 1.15 8.70
C VAL A 26 10.88 0.65 10.07
N ALA A 27 9.87 -0.22 10.11
CA ALA A 27 9.36 -0.80 11.35
C ALA A 27 10.42 -1.65 12.06
N LEU A 28 11.12 -2.51 11.32
CA LEU A 28 12.20 -3.34 11.87
C LEU A 28 13.37 -2.48 12.38
N ALA A 29 13.74 -1.44 11.63
CA ALA A 29 14.76 -0.49 12.07
C ALA A 29 14.35 0.26 13.34
N PHE A 30 13.11 0.72 13.42
CA PHE A 30 12.58 1.39 14.62
C PHE A 30 12.57 0.44 15.81
N TRP A 31 12.08 -0.79 15.63
CA TRP A 31 12.03 -1.79 16.70
C TRP A 31 13.42 -2.11 17.22
N GLY A 32 14.38 -2.37 16.32
CA GLY A 32 15.76 -2.66 16.71
C GLY A 32 16.47 -1.51 17.42
N LEU A 33 16.04 -0.25 17.21
CA LEU A 33 16.62 0.93 17.85
C LEU A 33 15.93 1.34 19.15
N THR A 34 14.65 1.00 19.33
CA THR A 34 13.84 1.50 20.46
C THR A 34 13.35 0.41 21.40
N ASP A 35 13.45 -0.87 21.04
CA ASP A 35 12.85 -2.02 21.74
C ASP A 35 11.31 -1.92 21.92
N ILE A 36 10.67 -0.91 21.33
CA ILE A 36 9.22 -0.72 21.33
C ILE A 36 8.64 -1.44 20.12
N SER A 37 7.61 -2.25 20.36
CA SER A 37 6.86 -2.94 19.30
C SER A 37 6.27 -1.92 18.30
N PRO A 38 6.71 -1.91 17.03
CA PRO A 38 6.26 -0.96 16.02
C PRO A 38 4.89 -1.33 15.43
N TRP A 39 4.42 -2.56 15.66
CA TRP A 39 3.27 -3.16 15.00
C TRP A 39 1.97 -2.33 15.09
N PRO A 40 1.63 -1.66 16.22
CA PRO A 40 0.46 -0.78 16.26
C PRO A 40 0.57 0.39 15.26
N MET A 41 1.77 0.96 15.12
CA MET A 41 2.04 2.07 14.22
C MET A 41 2.09 1.62 12.75
N VAL A 42 2.62 0.42 12.50
CA VAL A 42 2.61 -0.23 11.17
C VAL A 42 1.18 -0.51 10.72
N ILE A 43 0.34 -1.08 11.57
CA ILE A 43 -1.07 -1.36 11.23
C ILE A 43 -1.81 -0.04 10.96
N LEU A 44 -1.61 0.99 11.78
CA LEU A 44 -2.23 2.31 11.55
C LEU A 44 -1.77 2.95 10.24
N SER A 45 -0.48 2.87 9.91
CA SER A 45 0.07 3.41 8.67
C SER A 45 -0.32 2.60 7.43
N GLU A 46 -0.43 1.27 7.52
CA GLU A 46 -0.98 0.45 6.44
C GLU A 46 -2.46 0.73 6.22
N VAL A 47 -3.29 0.79 7.27
CA VAL A 47 -4.73 1.08 7.11
C VAL A 47 -4.94 2.48 6.52
N ALA A 48 -4.18 3.49 6.97
CA ALA A 48 -4.24 4.83 6.41
C ALA A 48 -3.73 4.87 4.96
N GLY A 49 -2.59 4.23 4.67
CA GLY A 49 -1.96 4.22 3.36
C GLY A 49 -2.77 3.44 2.32
N PHE A 50 -3.21 2.23 2.65
CA PHE A 50 -4.07 1.43 1.78
C PHE A 50 -5.46 2.03 1.62
N GLY A 51 -6.09 2.50 2.70
CA GLY A 51 -7.41 3.14 2.64
C GLY A 51 -7.39 4.40 1.78
N PHE A 52 -6.37 5.25 1.93
CA PHE A 52 -6.26 6.49 1.16
C PHE A 52 -5.78 6.23 -0.28
N GLY A 53 -4.83 5.32 -0.48
CA GLY A 53 -4.31 4.96 -1.80
C GLY A 53 -5.38 4.32 -2.69
N THR A 54 -6.19 3.41 -2.14
CA THR A 54 -7.33 2.82 -2.85
C THR A 54 -8.39 3.86 -3.20
N ALA A 55 -8.68 4.81 -2.29
CA ALA A 55 -9.59 5.92 -2.57
C ALA A 55 -9.07 6.84 -3.69
N LEU A 56 -7.78 7.19 -3.68
CA LEU A 56 -7.16 8.02 -4.73
C LEU A 56 -7.17 7.31 -6.08
N LEU A 57 -6.93 6.00 -6.11
CA LEU A 57 -7.01 5.21 -7.35
C LEU A 57 -8.44 5.07 -7.86
N ALA A 58 -9.41 4.91 -6.96
CA ALA A 58 -10.82 4.92 -7.33
C ALA A 58 -11.23 6.28 -7.94
N LEU A 59 -10.78 7.39 -7.34
CA LEU A 59 -11.04 8.75 -7.80
C LEU A 59 -10.30 9.09 -9.11
N GLY A 60 -9.09 8.58 -9.28
CA GLY A 60 -8.27 8.76 -10.48
C GLY A 60 -8.61 7.82 -11.62
N SER A 61 -9.34 6.73 -11.37
CA SER A 61 -9.77 5.82 -12.43
C SER A 61 -10.73 6.57 -13.37
N PRO A 62 -10.49 6.55 -14.69
CA PRO A 62 -11.38 7.20 -15.62
C PRO A 62 -12.73 6.48 -15.57
N ARG A 63 -13.76 7.17 -15.04
CA ARG A 63 -15.16 6.73 -15.17
C ARG A 63 -15.41 6.52 -16.66
N ARG A 64 -15.47 5.26 -17.10
CA ARG A 64 -15.94 4.88 -18.43
C ARG A 64 -17.41 5.27 -18.51
N SER A 65 -17.66 6.54 -18.85
CA SER A 65 -18.98 7.05 -19.23
C SER A 65 -19.40 6.27 -20.47
N ARG A 66 -20.33 5.35 -20.31
CA ARG A 66 -21.22 4.94 -21.41
C ARG A 66 -22.44 5.82 -21.34
#